data_AF-A0A920Q262-F1
#
_entry.id   AF-A0A920Q262-F1
#
_cell.length_a   1.000
_cell.length_b   1.000
_cell.length_c   1.000
_cell.angle_alpha   90.00
_cell.angle_beta   90.00
_cell.angle_gamma   90.00
#
_symmetry.space_group_name_H-M   'P 1'
#
loop_
_entity.id
_entity.type
_entity.pdbx_description
1 polymer ?
#
loop_
_entity_poly.entity_id
_entity_poly.type
_entity_poly.pdbx_seq_one_letter_code
_entity_poly.pdbx_strand_id
1 'polypeptide(L)'
;MGLIVESASDPEACVAAGLAWAKRLAAGAPQAVQFTKQAINTWIKQTCGPAFDLSTALETVTFASEDFHEALSALTEKREPRFTGK
;
A
#
# COMPACT_ATOMS: atom_id res chain seq x y z
N MET A 1 9.79 7.44 -0.88
CA MET A 1 8.84 6.37 -1.23
C MET A 1 8.40 5.48 -0.06
N GLY A 2 8.90 5.63 1.17
CA GLY A 2 8.35 4.91 2.35
C GLY A 2 8.48 3.38 2.34
N LEU A 3 9.17 2.80 1.35
CA LEU A 3 9.39 1.36 1.21
C LEU A 3 10.33 0.79 2.27
N ILE A 4 11.28 1.61 2.72
CA ILE A 4 12.23 1.28 3.79
C ILE A 4 12.24 2.41 4.80
N VAL A 5 12.50 2.07 6.07
CA VAL A 5 12.58 3.03 7.18
C VAL A 5 13.93 3.76 7.22
N GLU A 6 14.98 3.14 6.69
CA GLU A 6 16.35 3.63 6.75
C GLU A 6 17.16 3.00 5.61
N SER A 7 18.11 3.75 5.04
CA SER A 7 19.08 3.29 4.04
C SER A 7 20.51 3.37 4.59
N ALA A 8 21.41 2.52 4.11
CA ALA A 8 22.83 2.54 4.49
C ALA A 8 23.73 2.79 3.26
N SER A 9 24.97 3.24 3.50
CA SER A 9 25.96 3.57 2.46
C SER A 9 26.47 2.35 1.68
N ASP A 10 26.55 1.21 2.36
CA ASP A 10 27.16 -0.02 1.86
C ASP A 10 26.59 -1.25 2.61
N PRO A 11 26.87 -2.48 2.16
CA PRO A 11 26.34 -3.69 2.78
C PRO A 11 26.77 -3.89 4.25
N GLU A 12 27.98 -3.48 4.62
CA GLU A 12 28.49 -3.66 5.99
C GLU A 12 27.77 -2.71 6.95
N ALA A 13 27.59 -1.45 6.55
CA ALA A 13 26.81 -0.45 7.26
C ALA A 13 25.34 -0.88 7.40
N CYS A 14 24.76 -1.50 6.37
CA CYS A 14 23.40 -2.04 6.41
C CYS A 14 23.25 -3.12 7.50
N VAL A 15 24.19 -4.07 7.55
CA VAL A 15 24.20 -5.14 8.57
C VAL A 15 24.37 -4.54 9.97
N ALA A 16 25.30 -3.59 10.13
CA ALA A 16 25.52 -2.92 11.41
C ALA A 16 24.27 -2.20 11.92
N ALA A 17 23.58 -1.45 11.05
CA ALA A 17 22.33 -0.76 11.38
C ALA A 17 21.21 -1.76 11.76
N GLY A 18 21.05 -2.84 10.99
CA GLY A 18 20.07 -3.89 11.29
C GLY A 18 20.31 -4.55 12.64
N LEU A 19 21.56 -4.88 12.97
CA LEU A 19 21.94 -5.44 14.27
C LEU A 19 21.72 -4.45 15.43
N ALA A 20 21.95 -3.16 15.21
CA ALA A 20 21.65 -2.13 16.21
C ALA A 20 20.15 -2.06 16.53
N TRP A 21 19.30 -2.10 15.50
CA TRP A 21 17.84 -2.18 15.68
C TRP A 21 17.42 -3.45 16.43
N ALA A 22 17.97 -4.61 16.05
CA ALA A 22 17.66 -5.87 16.71
C ALA A 22 18.03 -5.85 18.21
N LYS A 23 19.22 -5.33 18.55
CA LYS A 23 19.66 -5.17 19.95
C LYS A 23 18.74 -4.25 20.74
N ARG A 24 18.33 -3.13 20.15
CA ARG A 24 17.40 -2.17 20.78
C ARG A 24 16.04 -2.83 21.07
N LEU A 25 15.50 -3.58 20.12
CA LEU A 25 14.22 -4.28 20.30
C LEU A 25 14.33 -5.39 21.36
N ALA A 26 15.44 -6.14 21.36
CA ALA A 26 15.69 -7.20 22.33
C ALA A 26 15.89 -6.68 23.76
N ALA A 27 16.33 -5.45 23.94
CA ALA A 27 16.45 -4.80 25.25
C ALA A 27 15.11 -4.30 25.84
N GLY A 28 14.03 -4.29 25.04
CA GLY A 28 12.70 -3.87 25.49
C GLY A 28 11.87 -4.98 26.16
N ALA A 29 10.66 -4.64 26.60
CA ALA A 29 9.71 -5.63 27.15
C ALA A 29 9.15 -6.53 26.03
N PRO A 30 9.47 -7.85 25.98
CA PRO A 30 9.19 -8.68 24.81
C PRO A 30 7.70 -8.80 24.49
N GLN A 31 6.85 -8.97 25.51
CA GLN A 31 5.41 -9.09 25.32
C GLN A 31 4.79 -7.80 24.79
N ALA A 32 5.19 -6.64 25.31
CA ALA A 32 4.68 -5.36 24.84
C ALA A 32 5.02 -5.15 23.36
N VAL A 33 6.27 -5.38 22.95
CA VAL A 33 6.70 -5.27 21.55
C VAL A 33 5.90 -6.22 20.64
N GLN A 34 5.72 -7.47 21.07
CA GLN A 34 4.99 -8.48 20.30
C GLN A 34 3.50 -8.13 20.17
N PHE A 35 2.85 -7.73 21.25
CA PHE A 35 1.42 -7.43 21.25
C PHE A 35 1.11 -6.13 20.50
N THR A 36 1.96 -5.11 20.60
CA THR A 36 1.83 -3.90 19.76
C THR A 36 1.93 -4.26 18.27
N LYS A 37 2.90 -5.10 17.87
CA LYS A 37 3.01 -5.57 16.49
C LYS A 37 1.75 -6.33 16.04
N GLN A 38 1.21 -7.20 16.88
CA GLN A 38 -0.01 -7.96 16.57
C GLN A 38 -1.23 -7.05 16.42
N ALA A 39 -1.41 -6.07 17.32
CA ALA A 39 -2.52 -5.12 17.28
C ALA A 39 -2.50 -4.28 16.00
N ILE A 40 -1.33 -3.69 15.66
CA ILE A 40 -1.17 -2.87 14.46
C ILE A 40 -1.39 -3.70 13.19
N ASN A 41 -0.78 -4.88 13.10
CA ASN A 41 -0.94 -5.74 11.91
C ASN A 41 -2.37 -6.23 11.71
N THR A 42 -3.08 -6.51 12.79
CA THR A 42 -4.50 -6.88 12.74
C THR A 42 -5.33 -5.73 12.19
N TRP A 43 -5.12 -4.52 12.72
CA TRP A 43 -5.82 -3.33 12.26
C TRP A 43 -5.59 -3.05 10.77
N ILE A 44 -4.32 -3.07 10.31
CA ILE A 44 -3.99 -2.88 8.88
C ILE A 44 -4.72 -3.89 8.00
N LYS A 45 -4.71 -5.18 8.37
CA LYS A 45 -5.39 -6.23 7.58
C LYS A 45 -6.90 -6.00 7.53
N GLN A 46 -7.51 -5.63 8.65
CA GLN A 46 -8.94 -5.36 8.75
C GLN A 46 -9.36 -4.17 7.92
N THR A 47 -8.56 -3.10 7.86
CA THR A 47 -8.88 -1.90 7.10
C THR A 47 -8.57 -2.04 5.63
N CYS A 48 -7.42 -2.63 5.28
CA CYS A 48 -6.96 -2.70 3.89
C CYS A 48 -7.66 -3.78 3.07
N GLY A 49 -7.97 -4.95 3.64
CA GLY A 49 -8.54 -6.08 2.89
C GLY A 49 -9.90 -5.73 2.25
N PRO A 50 -10.95 -5.48 3.05
CA PRO A 50 -12.28 -5.19 2.53
C PRO A 50 -12.33 -3.92 1.65
N ALA A 51 -11.53 -2.90 1.99
CA ALA A 51 -11.49 -1.67 1.21
C ALA A 51 -10.89 -1.90 -0.19
N PHE A 52 -9.81 -2.66 -0.28
CA PHE A 52 -9.16 -3.00 -1.55
C PHE A 52 -10.01 -3.95 -2.40
N ASP A 53 -10.64 -4.95 -1.77
CA ASP A 53 -11.53 -5.87 -2.47
C ASP A 53 -12.73 -5.11 -3.07
N LEU A 54 -13.33 -4.20 -2.30
CA LEU A 54 -14.42 -3.34 -2.77
C LEU A 54 -13.97 -2.40 -3.89
N SER A 55 -12.81 -1.74 -3.75
CA SER A 55 -12.32 -0.84 -4.80
C SER A 55 -12.07 -1.60 -6.10
N THR A 56 -11.46 -2.79 -6.04
CA THR A 56 -11.20 -3.64 -7.20
C THR A 56 -12.50 -4.10 -7.88
N ALA A 57 -13.51 -4.48 -7.08
CA ALA A 57 -14.82 -4.85 -7.61
C ALA A 57 -15.50 -3.67 -8.31
N LEU A 58 -15.45 -2.47 -7.73
CA LEU A 58 -16.02 -1.26 -8.32
C LEU A 58 -15.26 -0.82 -9.58
N GLU A 59 -13.93 -0.93 -9.61
CA GLU A 59 -13.13 -0.71 -10.83
C GLU A 59 -13.52 -1.68 -11.94
N THR A 60 -13.79 -2.94 -11.61
CA THR A 60 -14.24 -3.92 -12.61
C THR A 60 -15.60 -3.52 -13.22
N VAL A 61 -16.51 -2.97 -12.40
CA VAL A 61 -17.79 -2.45 -12.88
C VAL A 61 -17.57 -1.26 -13.82
N THR A 62 -16.72 -0.31 -13.44
CA THR A 62 -16.49 0.88 -14.28
C THR A 62 -15.70 0.56 -15.54
N PHE A 63 -14.81 -0.43 -15.54
CA PHE A 63 -14.13 -0.89 -16.75
C PHE A 63 -15.09 -1.44 -17.81
N ALA A 64 -16.24 -1.96 -17.40
CA ALA A 64 -17.27 -2.44 -18.32
C ALA A 64 -18.21 -1.32 -18.82
N SER A 65 -18.06 -0.08 -18.33
CA SER A 65 -18.99 1.01 -18.57
C SER A 65 -18.72 1.73 -19.91
N GLU A 66 -19.74 2.42 -20.43
CA GLU A 66 -19.60 3.27 -21.62
C GLU A 66 -18.61 4.43 -21.36
N ASP A 67 -18.65 5.00 -20.16
CA ASP A 67 -17.74 6.09 -19.76
C ASP A 67 -16.26 5.67 -19.76
N PHE A 68 -15.94 4.40 -19.46
CA PHE A 68 -14.56 3.91 -19.58
C PHE A 68 -14.11 3.81 -21.03
N HIS A 69 -14.97 3.33 -21.93
CA HIS A 69 -14.69 3.31 -23.36
C HIS A 69 -14.52 4.72 -23.93
N GLU A 70 -15.37 5.67 -23.52
CA GLU A 70 -15.28 7.08 -23.87
C GLU A 70 -13.97 7.70 -23.38
N ALA A 71 -13.55 7.41 -22.14
CA ALA A 71 -12.28 7.90 -21.61
C ALA A 71 -11.09 7.44 -22.46
N LEU A 72 -11.08 6.18 -22.90
CA LEU A 72 -10.01 5.64 -23.75
C LEU A 72 -10.03 6.22 -25.18
N SER A 73 -11.22 6.38 -25.79
CA SER A 73 -11.38 7.03 -27.10
C SER A 73 -10.93 8.49 -27.04
N ALA A 74 -11.42 9.25 -26.06
CA ALA A 74 -11.09 10.66 -25.89
C ALA A 74 -9.59 10.88 -25.66
N LEU A 75 -8.94 10.02 -24.86
CA LEU A 75 -7.49 10.04 -24.65
C LEU A 75 -6.72 9.79 -25.95
N THR A 76 -7.16 8.81 -26.74
CA THR A 76 -6.55 8.46 -28.03
C THR A 76 -6.73 9.57 -29.07
N GLU A 77 -7.91 10.18 -29.11
CA GLU A 77 -8.29 11.26 -30.02
C GLU A 77 -7.82 12.64 -29.55
N LYS A 78 -7.25 12.75 -28.34
CA LYS A 78 -6.80 14.00 -27.70
C LYS A 78 -7.91 15.06 -27.62
N ARG A 79 -9.11 14.64 -27.29
CA ARG A 79 -10.28 15.51 -27.07
C ARG A 79 -10.77 15.40 -25.63
N GLU A 80 -11.61 16.34 -25.23
CA GLU A 80 -12.30 16.26 -23.94
C GLU A 80 -13.33 15.11 -23.94
N PRO A 81 -13.39 14.28 -22.87
CA PRO A 81 -14.36 13.20 -22.74
C PRO A 81 -15.76 13.73 -22.38
N ARG A 82 -16.80 12.97 -22.75
CA ARG A 82 -18.21 13.25 -22.44
C ARG A 82 -18.84 12.11 -21.65
N PHE A 83 -18.79 12.20 -20.33
CA PHE A 83 -19.34 11.19 -19.44
C PHE A 83 -20.85 11.30 -19.26
N THR A 84 -21.53 10.16 -19.14
CA THR A 84 -22.98 10.04 -18.99
C THR A 84 -23.41 9.20 -17.78
N GLY A 85 -22.46 8.60 -17.07
CA GLY A 85 -22.70 7.74 -15.91
C GLY A 85 -23.20 6.34 -16.29
N LYS A 86 -22.78 5.83 -17.44
CA LYS A 86 -23.19 4.53 -17.99
C LYS A 86 -21.98 3.66 -18.31
#